data_AF-A0A2A6C279-F1
#
_entry.id   AF-A0A2A6C279-F1
#
_cell.length_a   1.000
_cell.length_b   1.000
_cell.length_c   1.000
_cell.angle_alpha   90.00
_cell.angle_beta   90.00
_cell.angle_gamma   90.00
#
_symmetry.space_group_name_H-M   'P 1'
#
loop_
_entity.id
_entity.type
_entity.pdbx_description
1 polymer ?
#
loop_
_entity_poly.entity_id
_entity_poly.type
_entity_poly.pdbx_seq_one_letter_code
_entity_poly.pdbx_strand_id
1 'polypeptide(L)'
;MSPYHRNINAIGIIFNAILLFLIRRFSKIELGTYKYLLATFAVIDIFCQYYIGQRIRKYNESIQHLAMLRILELKHLMAFYFACFSAPFALLNIHFLYRYWTINQPTLISHFSNPKFIALLSLYPLGLATTW
;
A
#
# COMPACT_ATOMS: atom_id res chain seq x y z
N MET A 1 21.81 2.14 14.41
CA MET A 1 20.33 2.16 14.44
C MET A 1 19.88 1.88 15.87
N SER A 2 19.17 2.80 16.51
CA SER A 2 18.63 2.60 17.87
C SER A 2 17.67 1.38 17.87
N PRO A 3 17.69 0.49 18.89
CA PRO A 3 16.88 -0.72 18.94
C PRO A 3 15.37 -0.48 18.73
N TYR A 4 14.89 0.70 19.09
CA TYR A 4 13.49 1.11 18.93
C TYR A 4 12.97 1.04 17.48
N HIS A 5 13.74 1.47 16.47
CA HIS A 5 13.27 1.44 15.09
C HIS A 5 13.15 0.02 14.52
N ARG A 6 13.98 -0.91 15.02
CA ARG A 6 13.92 -2.32 14.62
C ARG A 6 12.66 -2.99 15.15
N ASN A 7 12.30 -2.66 16.38
CA ASN A 7 11.12 -3.22 17.04
C ASN A 7 9.83 -2.75 16.36
N ILE A 8 9.75 -1.48 15.94
CA ILE A 8 8.56 -0.95 15.25
C ILE A 8 8.28 -1.67 13.93
N ASN A 9 9.30 -1.85 13.08
CA ASN A 9 9.13 -2.55 11.80
C ASN A 9 8.77 -4.03 11.99
N ALA A 10 9.35 -4.69 13.01
CA ALA A 10 9.01 -6.08 13.31
C ALA A 10 7.55 -6.22 13.76
N ILE A 11 7.10 -5.32 14.63
CA ILE A 11 5.72 -5.27 15.10
C ILE A 11 4.75 -5.06 13.94
N GLY A 12 5.01 -4.10 13.06
CA GLY A 12 4.15 -3.83 11.90
C GLY A 12 4.05 -5.03 10.95
N ILE A 13 5.17 -5.71 10.66
CA ILE A 13 5.16 -6.93 9.84
C ILE A 13 4.33 -8.04 10.51
N ILE A 14 4.50 -8.26 11.82
CA ILE A 14 3.76 -9.28 12.57
C ILE A 14 2.26 -8.99 12.54
N PHE A 15 1.84 -7.75 12.83
CA PHE A 15 0.42 -7.41 12.83
C PHE A 15 -0.21 -7.55 11.44
N ASN A 16 0.49 -7.15 10.38
CA ASN A 16 -0.03 -7.34 9.02
C ASN A 16 -0.04 -8.82 8.59
N ALA A 17 0.91 -9.64 9.06
CA ALA A 17 0.89 -11.07 8.84
C ALA A 17 -0.29 -11.74 9.58
N ILE A 18 -0.56 -11.33 10.82
CA ILE A 18 -1.74 -11.75 11.58
C ILE A 18 -3.01 -11.32 10.84
N LEU A 19 -3.07 -10.08 10.33
CA LEU A 19 -4.20 -9.60 9.55
C LEU A 19 -4.46 -10.47 8.32
N LEU A 20 -3.41 -10.80 7.54
CA LEU A 20 -3.52 -11.73 6.41
C LEU A 20 -4.01 -13.12 6.83
N PHE A 21 -3.50 -13.64 7.96
CA PHE A 21 -3.97 -14.89 8.53
C PHE A 21 -5.46 -14.82 8.90
N LEU A 22 -5.90 -13.75 9.55
CA LEU A 22 -7.29 -13.54 9.95
C LEU A 22 -8.21 -13.41 8.72
N ILE A 23 -7.80 -12.67 7.69
CA ILE A 23 -8.54 -12.56 6.43
C ILE A 23 -8.68 -13.96 5.79
N ARG A 24 -7.59 -14.72 5.71
CA ARG A 24 -7.61 -16.05 5.11
C ARG A 24 -8.49 -17.03 5.89
N ARG A 25 -8.47 -16.96 7.23
CA ARG A 25 -9.11 -17.96 8.10
C ARG A 25 -10.55 -17.61 8.49
N PHE A 26 -10.85 -16.35 8.71
CA PHE A 26 -12.10 -15.89 9.34
C PHE A 26 -12.92 -14.92 8.49
N SER A 27 -12.52 -14.63 7.25
CA SER A 27 -13.32 -13.75 6.38
C SER A 27 -14.68 -14.38 6.08
N LYS A 28 -15.74 -13.78 6.62
CA LYS A 28 -17.13 -14.09 6.29
C LYS A 28 -17.44 -13.75 4.82
N ILE A 29 -18.49 -14.38 4.28
CA ILE A 29 -19.02 -14.07 2.93
C ILE A 29 -19.47 -12.61 2.82
N GLU A 30 -19.98 -12.04 3.91
CA GLU A 30 -20.41 -10.63 4.01
C GLU A 30 -19.28 -9.61 3.73
N LEU A 31 -18.02 -9.99 3.94
CA LEU A 31 -16.87 -9.14 3.60
C LEU A 31 -16.65 -9.05 2.09
N GLY A 32 -17.27 -9.90 1.26
CA GLY A 32 -17.27 -9.79 -0.19
C GLY A 32 -15.89 -9.49 -0.79
N THR A 33 -15.80 -8.45 -1.64
CA THR A 33 -14.56 -7.99 -2.28
C THR A 33 -13.64 -7.21 -1.34
N TYR A 34 -14.16 -6.70 -0.22
CA TYR A 34 -13.42 -5.87 0.73
C TYR A 34 -12.26 -6.63 1.39
N LYS A 35 -12.37 -7.95 1.55
CA LYS A 35 -11.28 -8.78 2.07
C LYS A 35 -10.01 -8.74 1.20
N TYR A 36 -10.16 -8.60 -0.12
CA TYR A 36 -9.02 -8.49 -1.04
C TYR A 36 -8.37 -7.11 -0.96
N LEU A 37 -9.17 -6.07 -0.73
CA LEU A 37 -8.67 -4.73 -0.46
C LEU A 37 -7.82 -4.72 0.82
N LEU A 38 -8.36 -5.29 1.91
CA LEU A 38 -7.67 -5.37 3.20
C LEU A 38 -6.39 -6.23 3.10
N ALA A 39 -6.41 -7.31 2.32
CA ALA A 39 -5.23 -8.11 2.04
C ALA A 39 -4.19 -7.31 1.23
N THR A 40 -4.63 -6.52 0.25
CA THR A 40 -3.75 -5.65 -0.55
C THR A 40 -3.05 -4.63 0.34
N PHE A 41 -3.77 -4.04 1.31
CA PHE A 41 -3.19 -3.09 2.26
C PHE A 41 -2.11 -3.75 3.11
N ALA A 42 -2.40 -4.94 3.66
CA ALA A 42 -1.46 -5.68 4.48
C ALA A 42 -0.20 -6.09 3.71
N VAL A 43 -0.35 -6.50 2.44
CA VAL A 43 0.79 -6.87 1.59
C VAL A 43 1.66 -5.66 1.25
N ILE A 44 1.05 -4.53 0.86
CA ILE A 44 1.79 -3.30 0.54
C ILE A 44 2.55 -2.81 1.78
N ASP A 45 1.93 -2.86 2.96
CA ASP A 45 2.54 -2.40 4.20
C ASP A 45 3.75 -3.28 4.61
N ILE A 46 3.61 -4.62 4.54
CA ILE A 46 4.73 -5.56 4.77
C ILE A 46 5.87 -5.28 3.79
N PHE A 47 5.55 -5.14 2.50
CA PHE A 47 6.54 -4.88 1.47
C PHE A 47 7.32 -3.58 1.73
N CYS A 48 6.61 -2.50 2.06
CA CYS A 48 7.23 -1.20 2.36
C CYS A 48 8.13 -1.27 3.59
N GLN A 49 7.64 -1.84 4.69
CA GLN A 49 8.40 -1.96 5.94
C GLN A 49 9.67 -2.80 5.76
N TYR A 50 9.58 -3.89 5.00
CA TYR A 50 10.74 -4.72 4.69
C TYR A 50 11.75 -4.00 3.79
N TYR A 51 11.29 -3.44 2.65
CA TYR A 51 12.17 -2.79 1.67
C TYR A 51 12.91 -1.58 2.27
N ILE A 52 12.18 -0.72 2.98
CA ILE A 52 12.74 0.49 3.59
C ILE A 52 13.63 0.12 4.78
N GLY A 53 13.21 -0.84 5.61
CA GLY A 53 14.01 -1.34 6.72
C GLY A 53 15.38 -1.84 6.28
N GLN A 54 15.44 -2.58 5.17
CA GLN A 54 16.70 -3.06 4.59
C GLN A 54 17.58 -1.92 4.05
N ARG A 55 16.99 -0.95 3.34
CA ARG A 55 17.73 0.19 2.78
C ARG A 55 18.31 1.09 3.86
N ILE A 56 17.53 1.45 4.88
CA ILE A 56 17.99 2.26 6.01
C ILE A 56 19.14 1.56 6.76
N ARG A 57 19.06 0.22 6.94
CA ARG A 57 20.15 -0.55 7.56
C ARG A 57 21.45 -0.42 6.77
N LYS A 58 21.39 -0.61 5.45
CA LYS A 58 22.54 -0.49 4.55
C LYS A 58 23.20 0.90 4.63
N TYR A 59 22.40 1.97 4.73
CA TYR A 59 22.92 3.35 4.88
C TYR A 59 23.61 3.62 6.22
N ASN A 60 23.17 2.97 7.29
CA ASN A 60 23.74 3.17 8.63
C ASN A 60 25.05 2.41 8.83
N GLU A 61 25.31 1.34 8.08
CA GLU A 61 26.51 0.50 8.20
C GLU A 61 27.63 0.92 7.23
N SER A 62 27.31 1.64 6.15
CA SER A 62 28.30 2.09 5.16
C SER A 62 28.93 3.45 5.52
N ILE A 63 30.26 3.48 5.70
CA ILE A 63 31.05 4.67 6.05
C ILE A 63 31.44 5.53 4.81
N GLN A 64 31.15 5.13 3.57
CA GLN A 64 31.79 5.72 2.37
C GLN A 64 30.87 6.22 1.24
N HIS A 65 29.74 6.86 1.54
CA HIS A 65 28.97 7.57 0.50
C HIS A 65 28.96 9.09 0.72
N LEU A 66 29.34 9.81 -0.35
CA LEU A 66 29.27 11.26 -0.48
C LEU A 66 27.91 11.75 0.05
N ALA A 67 27.91 12.70 1.00
CA ALA A 67 26.69 13.11 1.71
C ALA A 67 25.54 13.52 0.75
N MET A 68 25.86 14.06 -0.42
CA MET A 68 24.88 14.43 -1.45
C MET A 68 24.14 13.22 -2.04
N LEU A 69 24.84 12.12 -2.36
CA LEU A 69 24.23 10.89 -2.89
C LEU A 69 23.28 10.27 -1.85
N ARG A 70 23.68 10.29 -0.57
CA ARG A 70 22.85 9.82 0.54
C ARG A 70 21.54 10.60 0.66
N ILE A 71 21.57 11.93 0.53
CA ILE A 71 20.36 12.76 0.61
C ILE A 71 19.43 12.46 -0.58
N LEU A 72 19.98 12.32 -1.78
CA LEU A 72 19.17 12.01 -2.98
C LEU A 72 18.50 10.63 -2.86
N GLU A 73 19.25 9.61 -2.47
CA GLU A 73 18.69 8.26 -2.32
C GLU A 73 17.67 8.17 -1.18
N LEU A 74 17.90 8.86 -0.05
CA LEU A 74 16.90 8.96 1.03
C LEU A 74 15.62 9.67 0.57
N LYS A 75 15.73 10.72 -0.24
CA LYS A 75 14.57 11.42 -0.82
C LYS A 75 13.76 10.48 -1.71
N HIS A 76 14.40 9.75 -2.62
CA HIS A 76 13.72 8.77 -3.48
C HIS A 76 13.08 7.63 -2.68
N LEU A 77 13.75 7.16 -1.62
CA LEU A 77 13.20 6.12 -0.75
C LEU A 77 11.94 6.60 -0.02
N MET A 78 11.93 7.84 0.48
CA MET A 78 10.77 8.42 1.16
C MET A 78 9.64 8.74 0.18
N ALA A 79 9.94 9.28 -1.00
CA ALA A 79 8.97 9.49 -2.07
C ALA A 79 8.27 8.17 -2.44
N PHE A 80 9.05 7.11 -2.65
CA PHE A 80 8.53 5.77 -2.92
C PHE A 80 7.65 5.24 -1.78
N TYR A 81 8.06 5.45 -0.52
CA TYR A 81 7.25 5.08 0.64
C TYR A 81 5.89 5.76 0.64
N PHE A 82 5.86 7.09 0.47
CA PHE A 82 4.61 7.85 0.45
C PHE A 82 3.72 7.49 -0.75
N ALA A 83 4.33 7.25 -1.91
CA ALA A 83 3.62 6.75 -3.09
C ALA A 83 2.94 5.41 -2.80
N CYS A 84 3.66 4.42 -2.25
CA CYS A 84 3.09 3.13 -1.88
C CYS A 84 2.04 3.24 -0.77
N PHE A 85 2.25 4.12 0.22
CA PHE A 85 1.31 4.38 1.31
C PHE A 85 0.00 5.01 0.80
N SER A 86 0.05 5.81 -0.26
CA SER A 86 -1.13 6.45 -0.86
C SER A 86 -2.03 5.49 -1.65
N ALA A 87 -1.46 4.41 -2.21
CA ALA A 87 -2.19 3.46 -3.06
C ALA A 87 -3.39 2.78 -2.35
N PRO A 88 -3.27 2.33 -1.09
CA PRO A 88 -4.40 1.89 -0.29
C PRO A 88 -5.60 2.85 -0.24
N PHE A 89 -5.35 4.15 -0.05
CA PHE A 89 -6.42 5.16 0.02
C PHE A 89 -7.14 5.30 -1.32
N ALA A 90 -6.40 5.24 -2.43
CA ALA A 90 -6.98 5.27 -3.75
C ALA A 90 -7.92 4.07 -3.98
N LEU A 91 -7.46 2.86 -3.63
CA LEU A 91 -8.27 1.64 -3.75
C LEU A 91 -9.49 1.65 -2.81
N LEU A 92 -9.37 2.25 -1.63
CA LEU A 92 -10.49 2.44 -0.70
C LEU A 92 -11.59 3.32 -1.31
N ASN A 93 -11.21 4.44 -1.92
CA ASN A 93 -12.14 5.33 -2.61
C ASN A 93 -12.87 4.61 -3.76
N ILE A 94 -12.14 3.81 -4.54
CA ILE A 94 -12.69 3.00 -5.63
C ILE A 94 -13.71 1.98 -5.08
N HIS A 95 -13.37 1.32 -3.98
CA HIS A 95 -14.27 0.37 -3.33
C HIS A 95 -15.54 1.04 -2.79
N PHE A 96 -15.42 2.24 -2.21
CA PHE A 96 -16.58 3.02 -1.78
C PHE A 96 -17.45 3.47 -2.94
N LEU A 97 -16.85 3.91 -4.05
CA LEU A 97 -17.57 4.25 -5.27
C LEU A 97 -18.36 3.04 -5.80
N TYR A 98 -17.71 1.88 -5.88
CA TYR A 98 -18.36 0.62 -6.28
C TYR A 98 -19.56 0.29 -5.38
N ARG A 99 -19.41 0.40 -4.06
CA ARG A 99 -20.49 0.13 -3.09
C ARG A 99 -21.63 1.13 -3.22
N TYR A 100 -21.31 2.41 -3.40
CA TYR A 100 -22.28 3.47 -3.60
C TYR A 100 -23.11 3.23 -4.86
N TRP A 101 -22.48 2.90 -5.99
CA TRP A 101 -23.20 2.57 -7.24
C TRP A 101 -24.02 1.29 -7.13
N THR A 102 -23.53 0.27 -6.41
CA THR A 102 -24.29 -0.96 -6.17
C THR A 102 -25.63 -0.70 -5.49
N ILE A 103 -25.68 0.26 -4.55
CA ILE A 103 -26.89 0.57 -3.79
C ILE A 103 -27.77 1.58 -4.53
N ASN A 104 -27.17 2.66 -5.04
CA ASN A 104 -27.92 3.82 -5.52
C ASN A 104 -28.16 3.82 -7.04
N GLN A 105 -27.29 3.21 -7.84
CA GLN A 105 -27.34 3.30 -9.31
C GLN A 105 -26.78 2.02 -9.98
N PRO A 106 -27.55 0.91 -9.96
CA PRO A 106 -27.06 -0.40 -10.39
C PRO A 106 -26.70 -0.49 -11.88
N THR A 107 -27.26 0.39 -12.72
CA THR A 107 -26.94 0.46 -14.17
C THR A 107 -25.49 0.87 -14.43
N LEU A 108 -24.90 1.70 -13.55
CA LEU A 108 -23.51 2.17 -13.67
C LEU A 108 -22.47 1.10 -13.30
N ILE A 109 -22.87 0.01 -12.62
CA ILE A 109 -21.96 -1.09 -12.29
C ILE A 109 -21.38 -1.72 -13.56
N SER A 110 -22.15 -1.70 -14.67
CA SER A 110 -21.69 -2.21 -15.97
C SER A 110 -20.38 -1.57 -16.46
N HIS A 111 -20.08 -0.33 -16.04
CA HIS A 111 -18.81 0.32 -16.35
C HIS A 111 -17.61 -0.39 -15.72
N PHE A 112 -17.76 -0.99 -14.53
CA PHE A 112 -16.68 -1.76 -13.89
C PHE A 112 -16.30 -3.04 -14.66
N SER A 113 -17.13 -3.50 -15.60
CA SER A 113 -16.80 -4.60 -16.52
C SER A 113 -16.07 -4.12 -17.79
N ASN A 114 -16.04 -2.81 -18.05
CA ASN A 114 -15.41 -2.26 -19.24
C ASN A 114 -13.90 -2.03 -19.00
N PRO A 115 -12.99 -2.69 -19.75
CA PRO A 115 -11.55 -2.57 -19.52
C PRO A 115 -11.02 -1.15 -19.70
N LYS A 116 -11.65 -0.31 -20.56
CA LYS A 116 -11.28 1.10 -20.71
C LYS A 116 -11.55 1.90 -19.44
N PHE A 117 -12.66 1.60 -18.78
CA PHE A 117 -13.03 2.25 -17.52
C PHE A 117 -12.13 1.78 -16.38
N ILE A 118 -11.78 0.49 -16.33
CA ILE A 118 -10.79 -0.04 -15.38
C ILE A 118 -9.43 0.64 -15.59
N ALA A 119 -8.99 0.80 -16.83
CA ALA A 119 -7.75 1.51 -17.14
C ALA A 119 -7.80 2.96 -16.66
N LEU A 120 -8.90 3.68 -16.91
CA LEU A 120 -9.11 5.03 -16.39
C LEU A 120 -9.06 5.07 -14.86
N LEU A 121 -9.68 4.09 -14.19
CA LEU A 121 -9.66 3.96 -12.74
C LEU A 121 -8.26 3.68 -12.19
N SER A 122 -7.45 2.91 -12.90
CA SER A 122 -6.06 2.62 -12.52
C SER A 122 -5.14 3.84 -12.66
N LEU A 123 -5.50 4.83 -13.49
CA LEU A 123 -4.77 6.10 -13.57
C LEU A 123 -4.88 6.92 -12.27
N TYR A 124 -5.94 6.73 -11.48
CA TYR A 124 -6.12 7.45 -10.21
C TYR A 124 -5.03 7.12 -9.16
N PRO A 125 -4.77 5.85 -8.78
CA PRO A 125 -3.66 5.52 -7.89
C PRO A 125 -2.30 5.85 -8.51
N LEU A 126 -2.14 5.73 -9.83
CA LEU A 126 -0.88 6.09 -10.50
C LEU A 126 -0.62 7.61 -10.43
N GLY A 127 -1.66 8.43 -10.65
CA GLY A 127 -1.57 9.88 -10.51
C GLY A 127 -1.18 10.30 -9.10
N LEU A 128 -1.78 9.67 -8.08
CA LEU A 128 -1.41 9.88 -6.67
C LEU A 128 0.02 9.43 -6.36
N ALA A 129 0.50 8.36 -7.00
CA ALA A 129 1.89 7.95 -6.84
C ALA A 129 2.87 8.97 -7.45
N THR A 130 2.52 9.60 -8.57
CA THR A 130 3.38 10.60 -9.24
C THR A 130 3.51 11.94 -8.52
N THR A 131 2.67 12.22 -7.52
CA THR A 131 2.78 13.47 -6.74
C THR A 131 3.90 13.47 -5.71
N TRP A 132 4.48 12.30 -5.41
CA TRP A 132 5.53 12.10 -4.41
C TRP A 132 6.90 11.92 -5.06
#